data_AF-A0A0Q7ILT9-F1
#
_entry.id   AF-A0A0Q7ILT9-F1
#
_cell.length_a   1.000
_cell.length_b   1.000
_cell.length_c   1.000
_cell.angle_alpha   90.00
_cell.angle_beta   90.00
_cell.angle_gamma   90.00
#
_symmetry.space_group_name_H-M   'P 1'
#
loop_
_entity.id
_entity.type
_entity.pdbx_description
1 polymer ?
#
loop_
_entity_poly.entity_id
_entity_poly.type
_entity_poly.pdbx_seq_one_letter_code
_entity_poly.pdbx_strand_id
1 'polypeptide(L)'
;MTLERVVKWLGFLCLLAGIIRMGMTPSSLIWGDDSTPEVICGFMACMLMAISSIALYMSQSRETGVLGFIAALLLMIGNLLVASNFYGLFAYGFYAKEGAFASIMGGVSGMGMLLGTIILAILTFRAKVFPRWTVILMVIMLVSFGLPWLDKWFAFFWGLSYVGMGFLICTGRYNKGPAAKIKGIISL
;
A
#
# COMPACT_ATOMS: atom_id res chain seq x y z
N MET A 1 8.26 15.75 -18.71
CA MET A 1 7.55 14.47 -18.45
C MET A 1 6.08 14.79 -18.19
N THR A 2 5.11 14.12 -18.83
CA THR A 2 3.68 14.41 -18.59
C THR A 2 3.19 13.79 -17.28
N LEU A 3 2.19 14.41 -16.64
CA LEU A 3 1.59 13.91 -15.39
C LEU A 3 1.12 12.46 -15.51
N GLU A 4 0.51 12.09 -16.63
CA GLU A 4 0.07 10.71 -16.89
C GLU A 4 1.25 9.71 -16.88
N ARG A 5 2.39 10.12 -17.44
CA ARG A 5 3.60 9.28 -17.46
C ARG A 5 4.17 9.09 -16.05
N VAL A 6 4.15 10.14 -15.22
CA VAL A 6 4.53 10.05 -13.80
C VAL A 6 3.64 9.05 -13.07
N VAL A 7 2.31 9.16 -13.23
CA VAL A 7 1.34 8.27 -12.57
C VAL A 7 1.53 6.81 -12.99
N LYS A 8 1.79 6.54 -14.28
CA LYS A 8 2.08 5.18 -14.75
C LYS A 8 3.37 4.60 -14.17
N TRP A 9 4.42 5.41 -14.05
CA TRP A 9 5.67 5.01 -13.41
C TRP A 9 5.48 4.71 -11.91
N LEU A 10 4.76 5.57 -11.19
CA LEU A 10 4.46 5.32 -9.78
C LEU A 10 3.51 4.12 -9.61
N GLY A 11 2.59 3.89 -10.56
CA GLY A 11 1.78 2.67 -10.62
C GLY A 11 2.61 1.41 -10.83
N PHE A 12 3.69 1.50 -11.63
CA PHE A 12 4.62 0.39 -11.81
C PHE A 12 5.41 0.12 -10.52
N LEU A 13 5.85 1.16 -9.82
CA LEU A 13 6.43 1.01 -8.49
C LEU A 13 5.44 0.40 -7.50
N CYS A 14 4.16 0.79 -7.54
CA CYS A 14 3.10 0.19 -6.72
C CYS A 14 2.97 -1.31 -6.98
N LEU A 15 2.98 -1.72 -8.25
CA LEU A 15 2.94 -3.12 -8.65
C LEU A 15 4.16 -3.89 -8.12
N LEU A 16 5.38 -3.37 -8.35
CA LEU A 16 6.61 -4.01 -7.86
C LEU A 16 6.62 -4.11 -6.33
N ALA A 17 6.21 -3.05 -5.64
CA ALA A 17 6.10 -3.03 -4.20
C ALA A 17 5.17 -4.14 -3.69
N GLY A 18 4.03 -4.32 -4.37
CA GLY A 18 3.08 -5.39 -4.07
C GLY A 18 3.66 -6.79 -4.26
N ILE A 19 4.41 -7.03 -5.35
CA ILE A 19 5.09 -8.31 -5.60
C ILE A 19 6.09 -8.62 -4.48
N ILE A 20 6.94 -7.65 -4.15
CA ILE A 20 7.96 -7.81 -3.11
C ILE A 20 7.30 -8.03 -1.74
N ARG A 21 6.20 -7.33 -1.44
CA ARG A 21 5.45 -7.50 -0.20
C ARG A 21 4.86 -8.90 -0.07
N MET A 22 4.31 -9.44 -1.16
CA MET A 22 3.82 -10.83 -1.17
C MET A 22 4.94 -11.84 -0.91
N GLY A 23 6.20 -11.50 -1.21
CA GLY A 23 7.37 -12.34 -0.93
C GLY A 23 7.67 -12.56 0.55
N MET A 24 7.14 -11.71 1.45
CA MET A 24 7.30 -11.91 2.90
C MET A 24 6.63 -13.20 3.38
N THR A 25 5.37 -13.44 2.99
CA THR A 25 4.60 -14.61 3.43
C THR A 25 5.25 -15.95 3.09
N PRO A 26 5.67 -16.25 1.83
CA PRO A 26 6.37 -17.49 1.56
C PRO A 26 7.74 -17.55 2.24
N SER A 27 8.42 -16.41 2.42
CA SER A 27 9.70 -16.39 3.13
C SER A 27 9.55 -16.79 4.60
N SER A 28 8.53 -16.27 5.29
CA SER A 28 8.25 -16.64 6.69
C SER A 28 7.77 -18.08 6.83
N LEU A 29 7.00 -18.58 5.87
CA LEU A 29 6.52 -19.97 5.87
C LEU A 29 7.64 -20.99 5.61
N ILE A 30 8.68 -20.64 4.83
CA ILE A 30 9.78 -21.55 4.49
C ILE A 30 10.94 -21.45 5.49
N TRP A 31 11.34 -20.23 5.88
CA TRP A 31 12.53 -19.99 6.72
C TRP A 31 12.21 -19.56 8.16
N GLY A 32 10.94 -19.46 8.52
CA GLY A 32 10.50 -18.99 9.84
C GLY A 32 10.33 -17.47 9.90
N ASP A 33 9.65 -17.03 10.94
CA ASP A 33 9.36 -15.62 11.19
C ASP A 33 10.65 -14.84 11.47
N ASP A 34 10.71 -13.59 11.01
CA ASP A 34 11.89 -12.71 11.10
C ASP A 34 13.14 -13.23 10.38
N SER A 35 12.96 -14.19 9.46
CA SER A 35 14.06 -14.67 8.62
C SER A 35 14.61 -13.55 7.72
N THR A 36 15.91 -13.57 7.43
CA THR A 36 16.56 -12.59 6.55
C THR A 36 15.82 -12.33 5.22
N PRO A 37 15.34 -13.34 4.46
CA PRO A 37 14.57 -13.08 3.25
C PRO A 37 13.24 -12.36 3.51
N GLU A 38 12.52 -12.70 4.58
CA GLU A 38 11.29 -12.02 4.97
C GLU A 38 11.54 -10.53 5.26
N VAL A 39 12.58 -10.24 6.06
CA VAL A 39 12.92 -8.87 6.48
C VAL A 39 13.36 -8.02 5.29
N ILE A 40 14.15 -8.58 4.37
CA ILE A 40 14.57 -7.89 3.13
C ILE A 40 13.36 -7.57 2.25
N CYS A 41 12.45 -8.54 2.06
CA CYS A 41 11.19 -8.32 1.35
C CYS A 41 10.36 -7.23 2.04
N GLY A 42 10.23 -7.27 3.37
CA GLY A 42 9.50 -6.28 4.14
C GLY A 42 10.06 -4.87 3.99
N PHE A 43 11.38 -4.71 4.13
CA PHE A 43 12.06 -3.44 3.97
C PHE A 43 11.87 -2.84 2.57
N MET A 44 12.21 -3.60 1.52
CA MET A 44 12.11 -3.13 0.15
C MET A 44 10.65 -2.81 -0.24
N ALA A 45 9.72 -3.67 0.17
CA ALA A 45 8.30 -3.44 -0.06
C ALA A 45 7.85 -2.13 0.58
N CYS A 46 8.12 -1.91 1.87
CA CYS A 46 7.68 -0.71 2.56
C CYS A 46 8.28 0.57 1.96
N MET A 47 9.55 0.57 1.55
CA MET A 47 10.15 1.71 0.85
C MET A 47 9.42 2.03 -0.47
N LEU A 48 9.17 1.02 -1.29
CA LEU A 48 8.47 1.21 -2.56
C LEU A 48 6.99 1.54 -2.38
N MET A 49 6.32 0.96 -1.39
CA MET A 49 4.94 1.27 -1.03
C MET A 49 4.83 2.71 -0.54
N ALA A 50 5.78 3.19 0.26
CA ALA A 50 5.83 4.59 0.68
C ALA A 50 5.95 5.52 -0.54
N ILE A 51 6.86 5.26 -1.46
CA ILE A 51 7.02 6.11 -2.66
C ILE A 51 5.78 6.06 -3.56
N SER A 52 5.20 4.87 -3.74
CA SER A 52 4.13 4.62 -4.71
C SER A 52 2.71 4.89 -4.20
N SER A 53 2.49 5.01 -2.89
CA SER A 53 1.15 5.25 -2.32
C SER A 53 0.49 6.54 -2.84
N ILE A 54 1.30 7.54 -3.23
CA ILE A 54 0.77 8.76 -3.86
C ILE A 54 0.09 8.46 -5.21
N ALA A 55 0.49 7.42 -5.95
CA ALA A 55 -0.15 7.00 -7.19
C ALA A 55 -1.59 6.57 -6.96
N LEU A 56 -1.85 5.89 -5.84
CA LEU A 56 -3.19 5.46 -5.43
C LEU A 56 -4.08 6.68 -5.27
N TYR A 57 -3.60 7.75 -4.63
CA TYR A 57 -4.32 9.02 -4.58
C TYR A 57 -4.47 9.65 -5.97
N MET A 58 -3.38 9.85 -6.71
CA MET A 58 -3.41 10.56 -8.00
C MET A 58 -4.38 9.94 -9.02
N SER A 59 -4.54 8.62 -8.99
CA SER A 59 -5.45 7.89 -9.87
C SER A 59 -6.93 8.15 -9.61
N GLN A 60 -7.30 8.55 -8.38
CA GLN A 60 -8.68 8.81 -7.95
C GLN A 60 -8.87 10.19 -7.31
N SER A 61 -7.89 11.09 -7.45
CA SER A 61 -7.80 12.36 -6.72
C SER A 61 -9.01 13.27 -6.91
N ARG A 62 -9.63 13.20 -8.10
CA ARG A 62 -10.85 13.94 -8.45
C ARG A 62 -12.05 13.58 -7.59
N GLU A 63 -12.17 12.30 -7.24
CA GLU A 63 -13.33 11.75 -6.52
C GLU A 63 -13.08 11.72 -5.01
N THR A 64 -11.82 11.61 -4.58
CA THR A 64 -11.46 11.43 -3.17
C THR A 64 -11.03 12.71 -2.47
N GLY A 65 -10.69 13.76 -3.22
CA GLY A 65 -10.30 15.08 -2.68
C GLY A 65 -9.17 15.01 -1.65
N VAL A 66 -9.21 15.93 -0.67
CA VAL A 66 -8.18 16.06 0.38
C VAL A 66 -8.09 14.82 1.28
N LEU A 67 -9.20 14.13 1.55
CA LEU A 67 -9.19 12.92 2.37
C LEU A 67 -8.37 11.79 1.71
N GLY A 68 -8.45 11.66 0.38
CA GLY A 68 -7.61 10.70 -0.35
C GLY A 68 -6.12 11.03 -0.26
N PHE A 69 -5.78 12.33 -0.22
CA PHE A 69 -4.41 12.77 -0.03
C PHE A 69 -3.91 12.47 1.39
N ILE A 70 -4.72 12.75 2.42
CA ILE A 70 -4.40 12.41 3.82
C ILE A 70 -4.19 10.90 3.96
N ALA A 71 -5.06 10.07 3.36
CA ALA A 71 -4.92 8.62 3.38
C ALA A 71 -3.58 8.17 2.77
N ALA A 72 -3.21 8.74 1.62
CA ALA A 72 -1.92 8.45 1.00
C ALA A 72 -0.76 8.86 1.92
N LEU A 73 -0.78 10.06 2.51
CA LEU A 73 0.27 10.50 3.45
C LEU A 73 0.41 9.58 4.66
N LEU A 74 -0.72 9.15 5.26
CA LEU A 74 -0.71 8.22 6.38
C LEU A 74 -0.08 6.86 5.99
N LEU A 75 -0.39 6.35 4.79
CA LEU A 75 0.24 5.15 4.26
C LEU A 75 1.73 5.35 3.98
N MET A 76 2.13 6.51 3.46
CA MET A 76 3.53 6.85 3.21
C MET A 76 4.34 6.85 4.52
N ILE A 77 3.87 7.59 5.52
CA ILE A 77 4.51 7.68 6.84
C ILE A 77 4.52 6.31 7.51
N GLY A 78 3.38 5.61 7.54
CA GLY A 78 3.26 4.28 8.13
C GLY A 78 4.27 3.31 7.53
N ASN A 79 4.36 3.24 6.20
CA ASN A 79 5.33 2.39 5.50
C ASN A 79 6.78 2.78 5.79
N LEU A 80 7.13 4.07 5.84
CA LEU A 80 8.48 4.50 6.19
C LEU A 80 8.87 4.06 7.61
N LEU A 81 7.94 4.14 8.56
CA LEU A 81 8.20 3.69 9.92
C LEU A 81 8.32 2.16 10.02
N VAL A 82 7.51 1.40 9.28
CA VAL A 82 7.67 -0.05 9.18
C VAL A 82 9.02 -0.41 8.53
N ALA A 83 9.43 0.31 7.48
CA ALA A 83 10.74 0.12 6.85
C ALA A 83 11.88 0.36 7.85
N SER A 84 11.78 1.38 8.70
CA SER A 84 12.77 1.62 9.77
C SER A 84 12.88 0.46 10.75
N ASN A 85 11.78 -0.23 11.06
CA ASN A 85 11.81 -1.43 11.91
C ASN A 85 12.54 -2.58 11.23
N PHE A 86 12.22 -2.86 9.95
CA PHE A 86 12.93 -3.91 9.20
C PHE A 86 14.41 -3.57 8.99
N TYR A 87 14.74 -2.29 8.78
CA TYR A 87 16.12 -1.84 8.72
C TYR A 87 16.84 -2.07 10.04
N GLY A 88 16.20 -1.76 11.17
CA GLY A 88 16.77 -2.00 12.50
C GLY A 88 17.11 -3.47 12.72
N LEU A 89 16.18 -4.37 12.41
CA LEU A 89 16.38 -5.81 12.50
C LEU A 89 17.49 -6.28 11.54
N PHE A 90 17.51 -5.80 10.30
CA PHE A 90 18.51 -6.15 9.30
C PHE A 90 19.92 -5.63 9.65
N ALA A 91 20.05 -4.39 10.10
CA ALA A 91 21.33 -3.71 10.32
C ALA A 91 21.94 -4.03 11.69
N TYR A 92 21.11 -4.22 12.72
CA TYR A 92 21.55 -4.39 14.09
C TYR A 92 21.21 -5.76 14.68
N GLY A 93 20.36 -6.56 14.02
CA GLY A 93 19.98 -7.91 14.48
C GLY A 93 18.93 -7.94 15.59
N PHE A 94 18.38 -6.78 15.97
CA PHE A 94 17.33 -6.66 16.99
C PHE A 94 16.37 -5.52 16.66
N TYR A 95 15.12 -5.66 17.09
CA TYR A 95 14.14 -4.58 17.06
C TYR A 95 14.52 -3.46 18.04
N ALA A 96 14.04 -2.24 17.78
CA ALA A 96 14.24 -1.13 18.69
C ALA A 96 13.80 -1.51 20.11
N LYS A 97 14.69 -1.30 21.09
CA LYS A 97 14.41 -1.60 22.50
C LYS A 97 13.17 -0.84 22.95
N GLU A 98 12.31 -1.51 23.72
CA GLU A 98 11.11 -0.90 24.28
C GLU A 98 11.46 0.35 25.09
N GLY A 99 10.72 1.43 24.82
CA GLY A 99 10.89 2.74 25.40
C GLY A 99 9.86 3.71 24.82
N ALA A 100 9.63 4.83 25.49
CA ALA A 100 8.57 5.78 25.13
C ALA A 100 8.61 6.18 23.64
N PHE A 101 9.80 6.44 23.10
CA PHE A 101 9.97 6.76 21.68
C PHE A 101 9.58 5.59 20.78
N ALA A 102 10.07 4.38 21.03
CA ALA A 102 9.76 3.19 20.24
C ALA A 102 8.25 2.87 20.26
N SER A 103 7.60 2.99 21.42
CA SER A 103 6.15 2.78 21.56
C SER A 103 5.34 3.83 20.83
N ILE A 104 5.72 5.11 20.89
CA ILE A 104 5.06 6.18 20.14
C ILE A 104 5.22 5.94 18.64
N MET A 105 6.44 5.68 18.16
CA MET A 105 6.70 5.45 16.74
C MET A 105 6.01 4.19 16.23
N GLY A 106 5.97 3.11 17.02
CA GLY A 106 5.21 1.90 16.72
C GLY A 106 3.71 2.17 16.63
N GLY A 107 3.16 2.95 17.57
CA GLY A 107 1.77 3.39 17.54
C GLY A 107 1.44 4.22 16.30
N VAL A 108 2.28 5.20 15.95
CA VAL A 108 2.12 6.02 14.73
C VAL A 108 2.21 5.17 13.47
N SER A 109 3.14 4.21 13.42
CA SER A 109 3.29 3.29 12.30
C SER A 109 2.03 2.43 12.09
N GLY A 110 1.59 1.74 13.15
CA GLY A 110 0.41 0.87 13.11
C GLY A 110 -0.88 1.64 12.83
N MET A 111 -1.13 2.72 13.57
CA MET A 111 -2.33 3.55 13.38
C MET A 111 -2.32 4.26 12.03
N GLY A 112 -1.19 4.81 11.59
CA GLY A 112 -1.08 5.50 10.30
C GLY A 112 -1.36 4.55 9.14
N MET A 113 -0.78 3.35 9.17
CA MET A 113 -1.03 2.33 8.16
C MET A 113 -2.49 1.84 8.16
N LEU A 114 -3.03 1.55 9.34
CA LEU A 114 -4.40 1.03 9.50
C LEU A 114 -5.45 2.08 9.13
N LEU A 115 -5.37 3.30 9.69
CA LEU A 115 -6.27 4.40 9.38
C LEU A 115 -6.13 4.82 7.92
N GLY A 116 -4.90 4.93 7.40
CA GLY A 116 -4.64 5.25 6.01
C GLY A 116 -5.28 4.23 5.07
N THR A 117 -5.17 2.94 5.37
CA THR A 117 -5.80 1.87 4.59
C THR A 117 -7.32 1.94 4.67
N ILE A 118 -7.89 2.10 5.87
CA ILE A 118 -9.35 2.17 6.06
C ILE A 118 -9.93 3.35 5.28
N ILE A 119 -9.35 4.54 5.43
CA ILE A 119 -9.79 5.73 4.70
C ILE A 119 -9.66 5.50 3.19
N LEU A 120 -8.52 4.96 2.73
CA LEU A 120 -8.32 4.67 1.32
C LEU A 120 -9.36 3.68 0.78
N ALA A 121 -9.64 2.59 1.50
CA ALA A 121 -10.60 1.57 1.11
C ALA A 121 -12.02 2.15 0.98
N ILE A 122 -12.46 2.93 1.97
CA ILE A 122 -13.77 3.62 1.95
C ILE A 122 -13.86 4.57 0.76
N LEU A 123 -12.83 5.39 0.56
CA LEU A 123 -12.81 6.37 -0.53
C LEU A 123 -12.76 5.69 -1.90
N THR A 124 -11.95 4.66 -2.08
CA THR A 124 -11.88 3.87 -3.31
C THR A 124 -13.21 3.18 -3.62
N PHE A 125 -13.90 2.64 -2.60
CA PHE A 125 -15.24 2.08 -2.76
C PHE A 125 -16.26 3.12 -3.24
N ARG A 126 -16.26 4.31 -2.62
CA ARG A 126 -17.18 5.41 -2.96
C ARG A 126 -16.88 6.02 -4.33
N ALA A 127 -15.60 6.18 -4.66
CA ALA A 127 -15.13 6.79 -5.91
C ALA A 127 -15.44 5.94 -7.14
N LYS A 128 -15.57 4.61 -7.00
CA LYS A 128 -15.84 3.66 -8.11
C LYS A 128 -14.81 3.76 -9.26
N VAL A 129 -13.62 4.27 -8.95
CA VAL A 129 -12.49 4.42 -9.88
C VAL A 129 -11.85 3.06 -10.13
N PHE A 130 -11.55 2.34 -9.06
CA PHE A 130 -11.06 0.97 -9.12
C PHE A 130 -12.21 -0.05 -9.07
N PRO A 131 -12.03 -1.25 -9.65
CA PRO A 131 -12.94 -2.36 -9.47
C PRO A 131 -13.10 -2.72 -7.99
N ARG A 132 -14.29 -3.17 -7.58
CA ARG A 132 -14.59 -3.45 -6.16
C ARG A 132 -13.71 -4.53 -5.54
N TRP A 133 -13.15 -5.43 -6.33
CA TRP A 133 -12.25 -6.47 -5.82
C TRP A 133 -10.99 -5.88 -5.17
N THR A 134 -10.51 -4.70 -5.57
CA THR A 134 -9.34 -4.06 -4.92
C THR A 134 -9.67 -3.65 -3.49
N VAL A 135 -10.90 -3.17 -3.25
CA VAL A 135 -11.42 -2.86 -1.91
C VAL A 135 -11.60 -4.13 -1.09
N ILE A 136 -12.13 -5.19 -1.70
CA ILE A 136 -12.27 -6.49 -1.04
C ILE A 136 -10.90 -6.99 -0.55
N LEU A 137 -9.85 -6.87 -1.36
CA LEU A 137 -8.49 -7.23 -0.94
C LEU A 137 -7.98 -6.40 0.24
N MET A 138 -8.24 -5.08 0.25
CA MET A 138 -7.90 -4.23 1.40
C MET A 138 -8.65 -4.65 2.67
N VAL A 139 -9.92 -5.04 2.54
CA VAL A 139 -10.72 -5.52 3.68
C VAL A 139 -10.21 -6.87 4.16
N ILE A 140 -9.93 -7.81 3.26
CA ILE A 140 -9.36 -9.13 3.60
C ILE A 140 -8.02 -8.94 4.32
N MET A 141 -7.16 -8.05 3.83
CA MET A 141 -5.92 -7.67 4.49
C MET A 141 -6.19 -7.18 5.93
N LEU A 142 -7.09 -6.22 6.14
CA LEU A 142 -7.39 -5.71 7.48
C LEU A 142 -7.95 -6.78 8.42
N VAL A 143 -8.83 -7.66 7.91
CA VAL A 143 -9.40 -8.77 8.68
C VAL A 143 -8.33 -9.81 9.02
N SER A 144 -7.41 -10.10 8.10
CA SER A 144 -6.34 -11.07 8.31
C SER A 144 -5.41 -10.68 9.46
N PHE A 145 -5.24 -9.38 9.72
CA PHE A 145 -4.47 -8.88 10.87
C PHE A 145 -5.12 -9.22 12.22
N GLY A 146 -6.45 -9.36 12.28
CA GLY A 146 -7.18 -9.64 13.51
C GLY A 146 -7.39 -11.12 13.83
N LEU A 147 -6.97 -12.03 12.94
CA LEU A 147 -7.22 -13.47 13.06
C LEU A 147 -5.90 -14.23 13.26
N PRO A 148 -5.71 -14.97 14.37
CA PRO A 148 -4.44 -15.61 14.73
C PRO A 148 -3.87 -16.61 13.71
N TRP A 149 -4.68 -17.12 12.78
CA TRP A 149 -4.26 -18.08 11.75
C TRP A 149 -4.11 -17.46 10.34
N LEU A 150 -4.42 -16.16 10.20
CA LEU A 150 -4.33 -15.42 8.93
C LEU A 150 -3.34 -14.24 9.01
N ASP A 151 -2.74 -13.99 10.16
CA ASP A 151 -1.76 -12.95 10.40
C ASP A 151 -0.58 -13.01 9.40
N LYS A 152 -0.06 -14.21 9.10
CA LYS A 152 1.01 -14.40 8.09
C LYS A 152 0.57 -14.07 6.66
N TRP A 153 -0.72 -14.16 6.38
CA TRP A 153 -1.30 -13.84 5.07
C TRP A 153 -1.60 -12.35 4.90
N PHE A 154 -1.48 -11.56 5.97
CA PHE A 154 -1.61 -10.11 5.91
C PHE A 154 -0.70 -9.49 4.84
N ALA A 155 0.59 -9.85 4.85
CA ALA A 155 1.55 -9.32 3.89
C ALA A 155 1.20 -9.72 2.45
N PHE A 156 0.71 -10.94 2.25
CA PHE A 156 0.24 -11.42 0.96
C PHE A 156 -0.96 -10.60 0.43
N PHE A 157 -2.04 -10.48 1.20
CA PHE A 157 -3.22 -9.74 0.75
C PHE A 157 -2.93 -8.25 0.56
N TRP A 158 -2.09 -7.67 1.41
CA TRP A 158 -1.63 -6.31 1.25
C TRP A 158 -0.87 -6.13 -0.07
N GLY A 159 0.10 -6.99 -0.32
CA GLY A 159 0.87 -6.98 -1.57
C GLY A 159 -0.03 -7.16 -2.80
N LEU A 160 -0.98 -8.10 -2.75
CA LEU A 160 -1.93 -8.36 -3.83
C LEU A 160 -2.82 -7.14 -4.14
N SER A 161 -3.22 -6.38 -3.12
CA SER A 161 -3.98 -5.14 -3.32
C SER A 161 -3.17 -4.09 -4.10
N TYR A 162 -1.87 -3.95 -3.79
CA TYR A 162 -0.96 -3.05 -4.48
C TYR A 162 -0.63 -3.53 -5.90
N VAL A 163 -0.42 -4.84 -6.10
CA VAL A 163 -0.28 -5.42 -7.45
C VAL A 163 -1.50 -5.09 -8.30
N GLY A 164 -2.69 -5.32 -7.74
CA GLY A 164 -3.94 -5.10 -8.45
C GLY A 164 -4.14 -3.64 -8.86
N MET A 165 -3.99 -2.73 -7.91
CA MET A 165 -4.13 -1.30 -8.19
C MET A 165 -3.02 -0.77 -9.09
N GLY A 166 -1.76 -1.16 -8.86
CA GLY A 166 -0.63 -0.79 -9.69
C GLY A 166 -0.79 -1.24 -11.14
N PHE A 167 -1.21 -2.49 -11.36
CA PHE A 167 -1.50 -3.02 -12.70
C PHE A 167 -2.59 -2.22 -13.41
N LEU A 168 -3.68 -1.90 -12.71
CA LEU A 168 -4.76 -1.10 -13.28
C LEU A 168 -4.26 0.30 -13.64
N ILE A 169 -3.46 0.93 -12.78
CA ILE A 169 -2.85 2.25 -13.04
C ILE A 169 -1.96 2.19 -14.30
N CYS A 170 -1.08 1.20 -14.42
CA CYS A 170 -0.18 1.05 -15.57
C CYS A 170 -0.94 0.83 -16.87
N THR A 171 -1.97 -0.02 -16.85
CA THR A 171 -2.76 -0.37 -18.03
C THR A 171 -3.85 0.64 -18.35
N GLY A 172 -4.13 1.59 -17.45
CA GLY A 172 -5.22 2.54 -17.59
C GLY A 172 -6.61 1.91 -17.49
N ARG A 173 -6.73 0.66 -17.03
CA ARG A 173 -7.98 -0.11 -16.94
C ARG A 173 -8.80 0.21 -15.68
N TYR A 174 -8.83 1.47 -15.28
CA TYR A 174 -9.64 1.99 -14.17
C TYR A 174 -10.55 3.11 -14.67
N ASN A 175 -11.70 3.29 -14.04
CA ASN A 175 -12.70 4.27 -14.47
C ASN A 175 -12.13 5.69 -14.30
N LYS A 176 -11.85 6.37 -15.40
CA LYS A 176 -11.39 7.76 -15.42
C LYS A 176 -12.52 8.78 -15.13
N GLY A 177 -13.50 8.45 -14.28
CA GLY A 177 -14.62 9.33 -13.90
C GLY A 177 -15.50 9.87 -15.06
N PRO A 178 -16.60 10.57 -14.75
CA PRO A 178 -17.52 11.11 -15.77
C PRO A 178 -16.91 12.23 -16.63
N ALA A 179 -16.00 13.04 -16.08
CA ALA A 179 -15.45 14.21 -16.78
C ALA A 179 -14.40 13.86 -17.87
N ALA A 180 -13.75 12.70 -17.80
CA ALA A 180 -12.90 12.23 -18.90
C ALA A 180 -13.73 11.72 -20.10
N LYS A 181 -14.94 11.20 -19.85
CA LYS A 181 -15.90 10.88 -20.92
C LYS A 181 -16.38 12.15 -21.62
N ILE A 182 -16.63 13.23 -20.90
CA ILE A 182 -17.09 14.51 -21.48
C ILE A 182 -16.03 15.11 -22.43
N LYS A 183 -14.73 15.05 -22.09
CA LYS A 183 -13.67 15.52 -23.01
C LYS A 183 -13.56 14.71 -24.31
N GLY A 184 -13.92 13.43 -24.30
CA GLY A 184 -13.93 12.58 -25.50
C GLY A 184 -15.16 12.78 -26.39
N ILE A 185 -16.26 13.28 -25.82
CA ILE A 185 -17.50 13.59 -26.56
C ILE A 185 -17.41 14.95 -27.24
N ILE A 186 -16.68 15.91 -26.67
CA ILE A 186 -16.49 17.26 -27.25
C ILE A 186 -15.35 17.29 -28.30
N SER A 187 -14.61 16.19 -28.45
CA SER A 187 -13.53 16.05 -29.45
C SER A 187 -13.89 15.15 -30.64
N LEU A 188 -15.19 14.88 -30.84
CA LEU A 188 -15.77 14.27 -32.06
C LEU A 188 -16.57 15.34 -32.79
#